data_AF-A0AAV5UXD0-F1
#
_entry.id   AF-A0AAV5UXD0-F1
#
_cell.length_a   1.000
_cell.length_b   1.000
_cell.length_c   1.000
_cell.angle_alpha   90.00
_cell.angle_beta   90.00
_cell.angle_gamma   90.00
#
_symmetry.space_group_name_H-M   'P 1'
#
loop_
_entity.id
_entity.type
_entity.pdbx_description
1 polymer ?
#
loop_
_entity_poly.entity_id
_entity_poly.type
_entity_poly.pdbx_seq_one_letter_code
_entity_poly.pdbx_strand_id
1 'polypeptide(L)'
;SVMSRVFFRDKQGEVRGPFTERQIQEWYRKGWFESNFPFYFTDSVDNVTESSKGFTLDEMRSINGIGCPFIELSKEESMSRRREKRLREIEEEISSAREKCVQILKLSNRLEEVERIIEV
;
A
#
# COMPACT_ATOMS: atom_id res chain seq x y z
N SER A 1 11.06 -10.02 -11.36
CA SER A 1 10.71 -10.00 -9.94
C SER A 1 10.51 -11.42 -9.49
N VAL A 2 11.38 -11.94 -8.63
CA VAL A 2 11.23 -13.29 -8.07
C VAL A 2 10.09 -13.20 -7.05
N MET A 3 9.00 -13.95 -7.27
CA MET A 3 7.93 -14.05 -6.28
C MET A 3 8.49 -14.78 -5.07
N SER A 4 8.56 -14.10 -3.94
CA SER A 4 9.03 -14.66 -2.67
C SER A 4 8.10 -15.81 -2.27
N ARG A 5 8.66 -16.99 -2.04
CA ARG A 5 7.88 -18.17 -1.62
C ARG A 5 7.81 -18.20 -0.10
N VAL A 6 6.63 -18.54 0.43
CA VAL A 6 6.40 -18.61 1.88
C VAL A 6 6.54 -20.04 2.36
N PHE A 7 7.32 -20.22 3.43
CA PHE A 7 7.49 -21.47 4.15
C PHE A 7 7.17 -21.26 5.62
N PHE A 8 6.81 -22.34 6.33
CA PHE A 8 6.68 -22.34 7.79
C PHE A 8 6.95 -23.73 8.34
N ARG A 9 7.17 -23.86 9.65
CA ARG A 9 7.27 -25.17 10.32
C ARG A 9 5.93 -25.56 10.90
N ASP A 10 5.50 -26.79 10.67
CA ASP A 10 4.27 -27.30 11.27
C ASP A 10 4.50 -27.75 12.73
N LYS A 11 3.45 -28.30 13.35
CA LYS A 11 3.47 -28.77 14.73
C LYS A 11 4.44 -29.96 14.95
N GLN A 12 4.83 -30.64 13.88
CA GLN A 12 5.81 -31.73 13.91
C GLN A 12 7.24 -31.20 13.70
N GLY A 13 7.42 -29.91 13.41
CA GLY A 13 8.71 -29.28 13.13
C GLY A 13 9.13 -29.36 11.66
N GLU A 14 8.28 -29.95 10.81
CA GLU A 14 8.54 -30.15 9.39
C GLU A 14 8.31 -28.87 8.61
N VAL A 15 9.22 -28.55 7.69
CA VAL A 15 9.09 -27.37 6.84
C VAL A 15 8.03 -27.62 5.77
N ARG A 16 7.01 -26.77 5.73
CA ARG A 16 5.93 -26.76 4.74
C ARG A 16 6.11 -25.61 3.78
N GLY A 17 5.97 -25.88 2.49
CA GLY A 17 6.04 -24.92 1.41
C GLY A 17 6.66 -25.53 0.14
N PRO A 18 6.89 -24.73 -0.91
CA PRO A 18 6.59 -23.32 -0.99
C PRO A 18 5.09 -23.03 -1.15
N PHE A 19 4.59 -22.02 -0.45
CA PHE A 19 3.26 -21.48 -0.64
C PHE A 19 3.32 -20.09 -1.24
N THR A 20 2.28 -19.76 -2.00
CA THR A 20 2.05 -18.39 -2.43
C THR A 20 1.48 -17.57 -1.28
N GLU A 21 1.74 -16.26 -1.29
CA GLU A 21 1.12 -15.32 -0.33
C GLU A 21 -0.40 -15.49 -0.28
N ARG A 22 -1.03 -15.72 -1.43
CA ARG A 22 -2.48 -15.87 -1.53
C ARG A 22 -2.98 -17.08 -0.71
N GLN A 23 -2.29 -18.22 -0.79
CA GLN A 23 -2.66 -19.41 -0.02
C GLN A 23 -2.53 -19.15 1.48
N ILE A 24 -1.40 -18.60 1.93
CA ILE A 24 -1.18 -18.29 3.34
C ILE A 24 -2.18 -17.25 3.86
N GLN A 25 -2.48 -16.22 3.06
CA GLN A 25 -3.47 -15.20 3.38
C GLN A 25 -4.88 -15.79 3.53
N GLU A 26 -5.27 -16.77 2.70
CA GLU A 26 -6.55 -17.47 2.84
C GLU A 26 -6.61 -18.28 4.14
N TRP A 27 -5.52 -18.94 4.54
CA TRP A 27 -5.44 -19.66 5.82
C TRP A 27 -5.43 -18.74 7.03
N TYR A 28 -4.74 -17.60 6.92
CA TYR A 28 -4.78 -16.54 7.93
C TYR A 28 -6.21 -16.02 8.16
N ARG A 29 -6.95 -15.72 7.08
CA ARG A 29 -8.36 -15.30 7.19
C ARG A 29 -9.26 -16.35 7.83
N LYS A 30 -8.89 -17.63 7.73
CA LYS A 30 -9.57 -18.75 8.37
C LYS A 30 -9.10 -19.02 9.80
N GLY A 31 -8.16 -18.24 10.34
CA GLY A 31 -7.67 -18.39 11.71
C GLY A 31 -6.77 -19.59 11.95
N TRP A 32 -6.04 -20.07 10.92
CA TRP A 32 -5.18 -21.26 11.04
C TRP A 32 -3.88 -21.02 11.83
N PHE A 33 -3.50 -19.76 12.03
CA PHE A 33 -2.20 -19.37 12.55
C PHE A 33 -2.36 -18.47 13.78
N GLU A 34 -1.49 -18.70 14.77
CA GLU A 34 -1.36 -17.86 15.96
C GLU A 34 -0.49 -16.64 15.69
N SER A 35 -0.66 -15.58 16.49
CA SER A 35 0.07 -14.31 16.36
C SER A 35 1.60 -14.46 16.37
N ASN A 36 2.13 -15.44 17.10
CA ASN A 36 3.55 -15.74 17.24
C ASN A 36 4.06 -16.76 16.18
N PHE A 37 3.22 -17.18 15.25
CA PHE A 37 3.55 -18.24 14.31
C PHE A 37 4.60 -17.75 13.29
N PRO A 38 5.76 -18.43 13.16
CA PRO A 38 6.86 -17.96 12.33
C PRO A 38 6.72 -18.37 10.86
N PHE A 39 6.97 -17.43 9.96
CA PHE A 39 7.00 -17.60 8.51
C PHE A 39 8.37 -17.23 7.94
N TYR A 40 8.74 -17.89 6.85
CA TYR A 40 10.02 -17.70 6.17
C TYR A 40 9.75 -17.35 4.71
N PHE A 41 10.33 -16.24 4.25
CA PHE A 41 10.22 -15.77 2.87
C PHE A 41 11.56 -16.02 2.19
N THR A 42 11.62 -17.01 1.30
CA THR A 42 12.87 -17.42 0.65
C THR A 42 12.59 -18.15 -0.66
N ASP A 43 13.59 -18.27 -1.52
CA ASP A 43 13.45 -18.94 -2.82
C ASP A 43 13.56 -20.47 -2.73
N SER A 44 14.26 -20.99 -1.71
CA SER A 44 14.49 -22.42 -1.49
C SER A 44 14.23 -22.85 -0.05
N VAL A 45 13.76 -24.09 0.12
CA VAL A 45 13.56 -24.73 1.42
C VAL A 45 14.88 -24.88 2.19
N ASP A 46 16.01 -25.02 1.49
CA ASP A 46 17.34 -25.20 2.11
C ASP A 46 17.78 -23.99 2.95
N ASN A 47 17.18 -22.83 2.71
CA ASN A 47 17.45 -21.61 3.47
C ASN A 47 16.68 -21.57 4.81
N VAL A 48 15.74 -22.49 5.03
CA VAL A 48 14.97 -22.62 6.26
C VAL A 48 15.70 -23.56 7.21
N THR A 49 16.72 -23.03 7.89
CA THR A 49 17.48 -23.74 8.92
C THR A 49 16.81 -23.62 10.28
N GLU A 50 17.28 -24.36 11.29
CA GLU A 50 16.81 -24.22 12.68
C GLU A 50 17.19 -22.86 13.29
N SER A 51 18.27 -22.26 12.81
CA SER A 51 18.73 -20.94 13.23
C SER A 51 18.13 -19.79 12.43
N SER A 52 17.37 -20.09 11.36
CA SER A 52 16.73 -19.05 10.54
C SER A 52 15.69 -18.31 11.39
N LYS A 53 15.80 -16.99 11.46
CA LYS A 53 14.79 -16.15 12.11
C LYS A 53 13.56 -16.04 11.21
N GLY A 54 12.42 -16.57 11.67
CA GLY A 54 11.13 -16.38 11.01
C GLY A 54 10.50 -15.03 11.37
N PHE A 55 9.61 -14.54 10.51
CA PHE A 55 8.73 -13.40 10.79
C PHE A 55 7.43 -13.91 11.38
N THR A 56 7.03 -13.36 12.51
CA THR A 56 5.76 -13.68 13.14
C THR A 56 4.60 -12.91 12.51
N LEU A 57 3.37 -13.39 12.70
CA LEU A 57 2.18 -12.65 12.28
C LEU A 57 2.11 -11.27 12.92
N ASP A 58 2.47 -11.11 14.20
CA ASP A 58 2.42 -9.80 14.86
C ASP A 58 3.46 -8.82 14.28
N GLU A 59 4.68 -9.28 13.98
CA GLU A 59 5.67 -8.45 13.27
C GLU A 59 5.13 -8.03 11.90
N MET A 60 4.58 -8.97 11.13
CA MET A 60 4.02 -8.69 9.82
C MET A 60 2.81 -7.75 9.87
N ARG A 61 1.91 -7.91 10.85
CA ARG A 61 0.75 -7.02 11.03
C ARG A 61 1.17 -5.61 11.46
N SER A 62 2.27 -5.49 12.19
CA SER A 62 2.83 -4.19 12.58
C SER A 62 3.40 -3.43 11.40
N ILE A 63 3.91 -4.15 10.38
CA ILE A 63 4.49 -3.56 9.17
C ILE A 63 3.42 -3.32 8.09
N ASN A 64 2.66 -4.36 7.75
CA ASN A 64 1.75 -4.38 6.59
C ASN A 64 0.27 -4.14 6.96
N GLY A 65 -0.05 -4.08 8.26
CA GLY A 65 -1.42 -3.97 8.75
C GLY A 65 -2.15 -5.32 8.89
N ILE A 66 -3.23 -5.31 9.66
CA ILE A 66 -4.00 -6.51 10.03
C ILE A 66 -4.68 -7.14 8.81
N GLY A 67 -5.09 -6.35 7.81
CA GLY A 67 -5.83 -6.86 6.65
C GLY A 67 -4.98 -7.72 5.71
N CYS A 68 -3.68 -7.46 5.63
CA CYS A 68 -2.80 -8.03 4.63
C CYS A 68 -1.35 -8.24 5.14
N PRO A 69 -1.15 -9.07 6.19
CA PRO A 69 0.17 -9.27 6.78
C PRO A 69 1.21 -9.84 5.81
N PHE A 70 0.78 -10.56 4.76
CA PHE A 70 1.67 -11.24 3.81
C PHE A 70 1.87 -10.47 2.49
N ILE A 71 1.68 -9.15 2.45
CA ILE A 71 1.91 -8.37 1.23
C ILE A 71 3.41 -8.29 0.93
N GLU A 72 3.81 -8.79 -0.23
CA GLU A 72 5.05 -8.39 -0.89
C GLU A 72 5.04 -6.86 -1.08
N LEU A 73 6.16 -6.23 -0.70
CA LEU A 73 6.45 -4.83 -0.99
C LEU A 73 6.16 -4.45 -2.46
N SER A 74 6.19 -5.40 -3.40
CA SER A 74 5.85 -5.19 -4.82
C SER A 74 4.40 -4.72 -5.07
N LYS A 75 3.42 -5.18 -4.27
CA LYS A 75 2.03 -4.71 -4.36
C LYS A 75 1.85 -3.36 -3.66
N GLU A 76 2.54 -3.14 -2.55
CA GLU A 76 2.60 -1.83 -1.87
C GLU A 76 3.21 -0.78 -2.81
N GLU A 77 4.27 -1.12 -3.55
CA GLU A 77 4.89 -0.28 -4.57
C GLU A 77 3.92 0.01 -5.72
N SER A 78 3.18 -0.99 -6.20
CA SER A 78 2.17 -0.80 -7.26
C SER A 78 1.03 0.12 -6.81
N MET A 79 0.56 -0.06 -5.57
CA MET A 79 -0.45 0.81 -4.96
C MET A 79 0.10 2.21 -4.69
N SER A 80 1.36 2.33 -4.27
CA SER A 80 2.05 3.59 -4.05
C SER A 80 2.23 4.36 -5.36
N ARG A 81 2.61 3.70 -6.46
CA ARG A 81 2.65 4.30 -7.80
C ARG A 81 1.29 4.80 -8.25
N ARG A 82 0.21 4.05 -7.97
CA ARG A 82 -1.17 4.49 -8.26
C ARG A 82 -1.56 5.71 -7.41
N ARG A 83 -1.23 5.71 -6.11
CA ARG A 83 -1.48 6.84 -5.21
C ARG A 83 -0.72 8.08 -5.64
N GLU A 84 0.55 7.94 -6.00
CA GLU A 84 1.42 9.04 -6.45
C GLU A 84 0.97 9.63 -7.78
N LYS A 85 0.51 8.79 -8.72
CA LYS A 85 -0.13 9.28 -9.95
C LYS A 85 -1.38 10.11 -9.62
N ARG A 86 -2.25 9.61 -8.75
CA ARG A 86 -3.47 10.32 -8.35
C ARG A 86 -3.18 11.63 -7.60
N LEU A 87 -2.08 11.67 -6.83
CA LEU A 87 -1.64 12.88 -6.16
C LEU A 87 -1.27 13.98 -7.17
N ARG A 88 -0.49 13.62 -8.21
CA ARG A 88 -0.15 14.55 -9.31
C ARG A 88 -1.38 15.06 -10.05
N GLU A 89 -2.33 14.18 -10.37
CA GLU A 89 -3.59 14.58 -11.02
C GLU A 89 -4.36 15.60 -10.16
N ILE A 90 -4.45 15.39 -8.84
CA ILE A 90 -5.09 16.33 -7.91
C ILE A 90 -4.33 17.66 -7.82
N GLU A 91 -2.99 17.62 -7.80
CA GLU A 91 -2.16 18.83 -7.78
C GLU A 91 -2.34 19.68 -9.05
N GLU A 92 -2.44 19.04 -10.21
CA GLU A 92 -2.75 19.71 -11.48
C GLU A 92 -4.15 20.32 -11.48
N GLU A 93 -5.15 19.60 -10.96
CA GLU A 93 -6.52 20.11 -10.81
C GLU A 93 -6.57 21.33 -9.87
N ILE A 94 -5.86 21.28 -8.74
CA ILE A 94 -5.75 22.42 -7.81
C ILE A 94 -5.08 23.61 -8.48
N SER A 95 -4.01 23.39 -9.24
CA SER A 95 -3.33 24.46 -9.98
C SER A 95 -4.26 25.13 -10.99
N SER A 96 -4.96 24.32 -11.80
CA SER A 96 -5.93 24.80 -12.78
C SER A 96 -7.09 25.57 -12.12
N ALA A 97 -7.59 25.09 -10.98
CA ALA A 97 -8.64 25.77 -10.23
C ALA A 97 -8.18 27.13 -9.69
N ARG A 98 -6.94 27.23 -9.19
CA ARG A 98 -6.36 28.49 -8.72
C ARG A 98 -6.25 29.52 -9.84
N GLU A 99 -5.81 29.12 -11.03
CA GLU A 99 -5.75 30.01 -12.19
C GLU A 99 -7.13 30.55 -12.57
N LYS A 100 -8.16 29.70 -12.57
CA LYS A 100 -9.54 30.12 -12.84
C LYS A 100 -10.03 31.13 -11.80
N CYS A 101 -9.76 30.91 -10.51
CA CYS A 101 -10.11 31.88 -9.46
C CYS A 101 -9.46 33.25 -9.69
N VAL A 102 -8.18 33.29 -10.10
CA VAL A 102 -7.49 34.55 -10.43
C VAL A 102 -8.15 35.25 -11.61
N GLN A 103 -8.56 34.51 -12.64
CA GLN A 103 -9.27 35.10 -13.79
C GLN A 103 -10.63 35.66 -13.39
N ILE A 104 -11.39 34.94 -12.57
CA ILE A 104 -12.70 35.39 -12.06
C ILE A 104 -12.54 36.69 -11.26
N LEU A 105 -11.55 36.77 -10.36
CA LEU A 105 -11.28 37.99 -9.59
C LEU A 105 -10.96 39.19 -10.49
N LYS A 106 -10.17 38.99 -11.56
CA LYS A 106 -9.90 40.04 -12.54
C LYS A 106 -11.16 40.51 -13.25
N LEU A 107 -12.07 39.60 -13.59
CA LEU A 107 -13.35 39.95 -14.22
C LEU A 107 -14.26 40.70 -13.25
N SER A 108 -14.34 40.27 -11.99
CA SER A 108 -15.10 40.97 -10.94
C SER A 108 -14.63 42.41 -10.76
N ASN A 109 -13.31 42.64 -10.63
CA ASN A 109 -12.78 44.00 -10.49
C ASN A 109 -13.11 44.90 -11.70
N ARG A 110 -13.05 44.34 -12.91
CA ARG A 110 -13.43 45.08 -14.14
C ARG A 110 -14.91 45.41 -14.17
N LEU A 111 -15.76 44.50 -13.68
CA LEU A 111 -17.19 44.73 -13.60
C LEU A 111 -17.51 45.89 -12.62
N GLU A 112 -16.90 45.89 -11.43
CA GLU A 112 -17.04 46.97 -10.45
C GLU A 112 -16.56 48.34 -10.97
N GLU A 113 -15.56 48.37 -11.84
CA GLU A 113 -15.11 49.60 -12.49
C GLU A 113 -16.14 50.12 -13.51
N VAL A 114 -16.74 49.23 -14.30
CA VAL A 114 -17.80 49.57 -15.25
C VAL A 114 -19.06 50.04 -14.52
N GLU A 115 -19.46 49.36 -13.45
CA GLU A 115 -20.61 49.76 -12.62
C GLU A 115 -20.43 51.18 -12.08
N ARG A 116 -19.24 51.53 -11.59
CA ARG A 116 -18.91 52.89 -11.15
C ARG A 116 -19.00 53.94 -12.25
N ILE A 117 -18.69 53.59 -13.50
CA ILE A 117 -18.80 54.52 -14.63
C ILE A 117 -20.25 54.78 -15.00
N ILE A 118 -21.13 53.78 -14.86
CA ILE A 118 -22.55 53.89 -15.23
C ILE A 118 -23.37 54.64 -14.17
N GLU A 119 -22.97 54.60 -12.89
CA GLU A 119 -23.65 55.31 -11.81
C GLU A 119 -23.37 56.83 -11.76
N VAL A 120 -22.52 57.36 -12.65
CA VAL A 120 -22.19 58.80 -12.80
C VAL A 120 -22.98 59.43 -13.96
#